data_AF-A0A2K1EHH9-F1
#
_entry.id   AF-A0A2K1EHH9-F1
#
_cell.length_a   1.000
_cell.length_b   1.000
_cell.length_c   1.000
_cell.angle_alpha   90.00
_cell.angle_beta   90.00
_cell.angle_gamma   90.00
#
_symmetry.space_group_name_H-M   'P 1'
#
loop_
_entity.id
_entity.type
_entity.pdbx_description
1 polymer ?
#
loop_
_entity_poly.entity_id
_entity_poly.type
_entity_poly.pdbx_seq_one_letter_code
_entity_poly.pdbx_strand_id
1 'polypeptide(L)'
;MRTSRWADRIGWFLEKGLIWIVCSLFVLIFLGNKLLILFNMSYGLYSLEKFLYHSYDLIIEPNIGTITTIASIFVGIYITVLSVLGSIKANSVMALLSDNLLKKIIKYIITGLIASFVVVFYSFFAILITNEFIKSFFFFLFVFYMLLTSLRLGINLSVIYSVDLHKISENIEKEKDEAEKYKRVMSRLEKYLDDREAERFRQR
;
A
#
# COMPACT_ATOMS: atom_id res chain seq x y z
N MET A 1 24.44 -2.63 8.91
CA MET A 1 23.39 -2.38 9.93
C MET A 1 23.24 -0.89 10.31
N ARG A 2 23.39 0.08 9.37
CA ARG A 2 23.38 1.54 9.67
C ARG A 2 22.43 2.38 8.79
N THR A 3 21.73 1.75 7.85
CA THR A 3 20.76 2.40 6.94
C THR A 3 19.33 2.48 7.48
N SER A 4 19.01 1.82 8.61
CA SER A 4 17.61 1.70 9.08
C SER A 4 17.04 2.97 9.71
N ARG A 5 17.84 3.78 10.41
CA ARG A 5 17.30 4.95 11.17
C ARG A 5 16.69 6.05 10.30
N TRP A 6 17.16 6.20 9.06
CA TRP A 6 16.62 7.19 8.13
C TRP A 6 15.39 6.66 7.40
N ALA A 7 15.40 5.39 6.98
CA ALA A 7 14.23 4.72 6.42
C ALA A 7 13.07 4.63 7.44
N ASP A 8 13.37 4.39 8.71
CA ASP A 8 12.37 4.35 9.78
C ASP A 8 11.76 5.74 10.07
N ARG A 9 12.56 6.82 10.02
CA ARG A 9 12.06 8.19 10.19
C ARG A 9 11.25 8.70 9.01
N ILE A 10 11.74 8.49 7.80
CA ILE A 10 11.03 8.86 6.57
C ILE A 10 9.75 8.04 6.44
N GLY A 11 9.84 6.74 6.74
CA GLY A 11 8.70 5.83 6.88
C GLY A 11 7.69 6.39 7.87
N TRP A 12 8.08 6.70 9.11
CA TRP A 12 7.17 7.25 10.13
C TRP A 12 6.51 8.59 9.72
N PHE A 13 7.27 9.49 9.09
CA PHE A 13 6.77 10.79 8.64
C PHE A 13 5.75 10.67 7.49
N LEU A 14 6.00 9.79 6.52
CA LEU A 14 5.05 9.43 5.47
C LEU A 14 3.86 8.62 5.99
N GLU A 15 4.10 7.80 7.01
CA GLU A 15 3.15 6.81 7.50
C GLU A 15 1.96 7.41 8.25
N LYS A 16 2.22 8.46 9.04
CA LYS A 16 1.19 9.17 9.83
C LYS A 16 1.11 10.66 9.56
N GLY A 17 2.25 11.32 9.34
CA GLY A 17 2.33 12.76 9.24
C GLY A 17 1.72 13.28 7.96
N LEU A 18 2.16 12.78 6.80
CA LEU A 18 1.86 13.41 5.52
C LEU A 18 0.36 13.43 5.18
N ILE A 19 -0.34 12.29 5.35
CA ILE A 19 -1.79 12.23 5.11
C ILE A 19 -2.53 13.19 6.05
N TRP A 20 -2.21 13.13 7.34
CA TRP A 20 -2.90 13.92 8.35
C TRP A 20 -2.64 15.43 8.17
N ILE A 21 -1.40 15.81 7.89
CA ILE A 21 -1.00 17.21 7.64
C ILE A 21 -1.72 17.75 6.41
N VAL A 22 -1.67 17.03 5.26
CA VAL A 22 -2.27 17.52 4.02
C VAL A 22 -3.80 17.61 4.14
N CYS A 23 -4.46 16.58 4.65
CA CYS A 23 -5.91 16.60 4.82
C CYS A 23 -6.33 17.64 5.87
N SER A 24 -5.63 17.74 7.01
CA SER A 24 -5.96 18.72 8.05
C SER A 24 -5.75 20.14 7.55
N LEU A 25 -4.68 20.41 6.80
CA LEU A 25 -4.42 21.73 6.23
C LEU A 25 -5.50 22.12 5.21
N PHE A 26 -5.89 21.17 4.34
CA PHE A 26 -6.99 21.38 3.40
C PHE A 26 -8.31 21.70 4.12
N VAL A 27 -8.67 20.92 5.14
CA VAL A 27 -9.87 21.15 5.95
C VAL A 27 -9.80 22.53 6.64
N LEU A 28 -8.67 22.86 7.26
CA LEU A 28 -8.53 24.12 8.00
C LEU A 28 -8.66 25.33 7.07
N ILE A 29 -8.04 25.29 5.88
CA ILE A 29 -8.11 26.39 4.91
C ILE A 29 -9.54 26.57 4.39
N PHE A 30 -10.17 25.53 3.85
CA PHE A 30 -11.46 25.69 3.17
C PHE A 30 -12.65 25.73 4.13
N LEU A 31 -12.67 24.87 5.15
CA LEU A 31 -13.73 24.88 6.15
C LEU A 31 -13.61 26.12 7.06
N GLY A 32 -12.38 26.47 7.46
CA GLY A 32 -12.13 27.69 8.23
C GLY A 32 -12.54 28.95 7.46
N ASN A 33 -12.20 29.04 6.16
CA ASN A 33 -12.66 30.14 5.32
C ASN A 33 -14.20 30.18 5.20
N LYS A 34 -14.86 29.02 5.06
CA LYS A 34 -16.33 28.95 5.01
C LYS A 34 -16.98 29.47 6.29
N LEU A 35 -16.42 29.10 7.45
CA LEU A 35 -16.89 29.58 8.75
C LEU A 35 -16.68 31.09 8.89
N LEU A 36 -15.52 31.63 8.50
CA LEU A 36 -15.25 33.07 8.57
C LEU A 36 -16.23 33.89 7.71
N ILE A 37 -16.57 33.40 6.52
CA ILE A 37 -17.58 34.02 5.65
C ILE A 37 -18.96 33.98 6.31
N LEU A 38 -19.33 32.85 6.94
CA LEU A 38 -20.63 32.69 7.59
C LEU A 38 -20.79 33.61 8.83
N PHE A 39 -19.71 33.85 9.56
CA PHE A 39 -19.66 34.82 10.66
C PHE A 39 -19.48 36.28 10.19
N ASN A 40 -19.52 36.52 8.88
CA ASN A 40 -19.39 37.84 8.27
C ASN A 40 -18.13 38.61 8.71
N MET A 41 -17.05 37.87 9.01
CA MET A 41 -15.78 38.48 9.39
C MET A 41 -15.06 38.97 8.14
N SER A 42 -14.49 40.18 8.22
CA SER A 42 -13.77 40.86 7.12
C SER A 42 -12.64 40.02 6.46
N TYR A 43 -12.17 38.98 7.15
CA TYR A 43 -11.12 38.07 6.69
C TYR A 43 -11.61 36.91 5.80
N GLY A 44 -12.93 36.74 5.61
CA GLY A 44 -13.48 35.72 4.72
C GLY A 44 -13.21 36.03 3.24
N LEU A 45 -12.57 35.10 2.53
CA LEU A 45 -12.17 35.27 1.13
C LEU A 45 -13.11 34.50 0.19
N TYR A 46 -14.07 35.19 -0.42
CA TYR A 46 -14.93 34.61 -1.46
C TYR A 46 -14.13 34.09 -2.68
N SER A 47 -12.98 34.68 -2.96
CA SER A 47 -12.08 34.23 -4.04
C SER A 47 -11.56 32.80 -3.82
N LEU A 48 -11.36 32.37 -2.57
CA LEU A 48 -10.93 31.00 -2.26
C LEU A 48 -12.05 29.97 -2.52
N GLU A 49 -13.30 30.31 -2.20
CA GLU A 49 -14.44 29.46 -2.56
C GLU A 49 -14.59 29.35 -4.07
N LYS A 50 -14.50 30.48 -4.78
CA LYS A 50 -14.56 30.51 -6.23
C LYS A 50 -13.44 29.70 -6.87
N PHE A 51 -12.24 29.71 -6.28
CA PHE A 51 -11.13 28.86 -6.72
C PHE A 51 -11.44 27.37 -6.55
N LEU A 52 -12.08 26.97 -5.43
CA LEU A 52 -12.50 25.58 -5.20
C LEU A 52 -13.53 25.14 -6.25
N TYR A 53 -14.54 25.97 -6.52
CA TYR A 53 -15.58 25.67 -7.52
C TYR A 53 -14.98 25.60 -8.91
N HIS A 54 -14.20 26.61 -9.29
CA HIS A 54 -13.56 26.64 -10.60
C HIS A 54 -12.62 25.45 -10.82
N SER A 55 -11.88 25.04 -9.78
CA SER A 55 -11.03 23.84 -9.87
C SER A 55 -11.84 22.55 -9.99
N TYR A 56 -13.00 22.47 -9.33
CA TYR A 56 -13.90 21.33 -9.45
C TYR A 56 -14.48 21.24 -10.88
N ASP A 57 -15.01 22.34 -11.40
CA ASP A 57 -15.64 22.38 -12.72
C ASP A 57 -14.63 22.11 -13.85
N LEU A 58 -13.38 22.55 -13.67
CA LEU A 58 -12.34 22.38 -14.69
C LEU A 58 -11.67 21.00 -14.64
N ILE A 59 -11.44 20.45 -13.44
CA ILE A 59 -10.63 19.23 -13.27
C ILE A 59 -11.51 18.01 -12.96
N ILE A 60 -12.49 18.15 -12.07
CA ILE A 60 -13.22 17.03 -11.49
C ILE A 60 -14.47 16.68 -12.30
N GLU A 61 -15.36 17.66 -12.52
CA GLU A 61 -16.64 17.45 -13.19
C GLU A 61 -16.51 16.76 -14.56
N PRO A 62 -15.63 17.23 -15.49
CA PRO A 62 -15.48 16.58 -16.78
C PRO A 62 -14.81 15.20 -16.70
N ASN A 63 -14.05 14.93 -15.63
CA ASN A 63 -13.26 13.70 -15.49
C ASN A 63 -13.79 12.74 -14.41
N ILE A 64 -15.01 12.95 -13.92
CA ILE A 64 -15.56 12.17 -12.80
C ILE A 64 -15.60 10.66 -13.10
N GLY A 65 -15.92 10.28 -14.34
CA GLY A 65 -15.88 8.89 -14.82
C GLY A 65 -14.46 8.31 -14.79
N THR A 66 -13.47 9.08 -15.24
CA THR A 66 -12.06 8.69 -15.22
C THR A 66 -11.56 8.49 -13.79
N ILE A 67 -11.87 9.42 -12.88
CA ILE A 67 -11.48 9.33 -11.46
C ILE A 67 -12.11 8.10 -10.81
N THR A 68 -13.39 7.83 -11.10
CA THR A 68 -14.11 6.65 -10.58
C THR A 68 -13.52 5.35 -11.13
N THR A 69 -13.07 5.35 -12.38
CA THR A 69 -12.38 4.21 -12.99
C THR A 69 -11.03 3.96 -12.33
N ILE A 70 -10.24 5.01 -12.10
CA ILE A 70 -8.96 4.92 -11.37
C ILE A 70 -9.18 4.39 -9.96
N ALA A 71 -10.19 4.89 -9.24
CA ALA A 71 -10.54 4.40 -7.91
C ALA A 71 -10.91 2.90 -7.94
N SER A 72 -11.65 2.46 -8.96
CA SER A 72 -12.00 1.04 -9.16
C SER A 72 -10.78 0.16 -9.43
N ILE A 73 -9.79 0.65 -10.20
CA ILE A 73 -8.51 -0.03 -10.41
C ILE A 73 -7.77 -0.19 -9.08
N PHE A 74 -7.72 0.86 -8.25
CA PHE A 74 -7.12 0.76 -6.92
C PHE A 74 -7.80 -0.29 -6.04
N VAL A 75 -9.14 -0.35 -6.04
CA VAL A 75 -9.88 -1.42 -5.34
C VAL A 75 -9.41 -2.80 -5.78
N GLY A 76 -9.30 -3.03 -7.10
CA GLY A 76 -8.80 -4.29 -7.65
C GLY A 76 -7.37 -4.63 -7.21
N ILE A 77 -6.47 -3.63 -7.23
CA ILE A 77 -5.08 -3.79 -6.74
C ILE A 77 -5.07 -4.19 -5.27
N TYR A 78 -5.84 -3.51 -4.41
CA TYR A 78 -5.88 -3.82 -2.98
C TYR A 78 -6.40 -5.22 -2.68
N ILE A 79 -7.45 -5.66 -3.37
CA ILE A 79 -7.98 -7.03 -3.25
C ILE A 79 -6.93 -8.04 -3.70
N THR A 80 -6.27 -7.78 -4.83
CA THR A 80 -5.23 -8.67 -5.37
C THR A 80 -4.06 -8.80 -4.40
N VAL A 81 -3.54 -7.66 -3.89
CA VAL A 81 -2.46 -7.66 -2.90
C VAL A 81 -2.89 -8.43 -1.66
N LEU A 82 -4.10 -8.20 -1.14
CA LEU A 82 -4.61 -8.91 0.04
C LEU A 82 -4.75 -10.43 -0.20
N SER A 83 -5.18 -10.85 -1.39
CA SER A 83 -5.24 -12.26 -1.79
C SER A 83 -3.86 -12.90 -1.91
N VAL A 84 -2.87 -12.15 -2.42
CA VAL A 84 -1.48 -12.61 -2.50
C VAL A 84 -0.90 -12.75 -1.08
N LEU A 85 -1.10 -11.75 -0.21
CA LEU A 85 -0.70 -11.82 1.19
C LEU A 85 -1.35 -13.02 1.91
N GLY A 86 -2.64 -13.27 1.67
CA GLY A 86 -3.40 -14.36 2.31
C GLY A 86 -3.10 -15.77 1.79
N SER A 87 -2.59 -15.90 0.56
CA SER A 87 -2.25 -17.20 -0.04
C SER A 87 -0.85 -17.70 0.31
N ILE A 88 -0.01 -16.85 0.93
CA ILE A 88 1.33 -17.21 1.35
C ILE A 88 1.26 -18.16 2.56
N LYS A 89 1.57 -19.44 2.32
CA LYS A 89 1.68 -20.49 3.36
C LYS A 89 2.66 -20.07 4.46
N ALA A 90 2.38 -20.51 5.69
CA ALA A 90 3.16 -20.27 6.91
C ALA A 90 4.68 -20.57 6.86
N ASN A 91 5.19 -21.20 5.79
CA ASN A 91 6.61 -21.49 5.58
C ASN A 91 7.29 -20.55 4.55
N SER A 92 6.61 -19.50 4.07
CA SER A 92 7.13 -18.58 3.07
C SER A 92 7.25 -17.18 3.65
N VAL A 93 8.43 -16.56 3.44
CA VAL A 93 8.81 -15.12 3.37
C VAL A 93 8.09 -14.11 4.29
N MET A 94 6.77 -14.12 4.42
CA MET A 94 5.99 -13.38 5.42
C MET A 94 6.09 -13.93 6.84
N ALA A 95 6.43 -15.20 7.02
CA ALA A 95 6.69 -15.75 8.36
C ALA A 95 7.90 -15.09 9.06
N LEU A 96 8.77 -14.41 8.29
CA LEU A 96 9.92 -13.64 8.78
C LEU A 96 9.58 -12.16 9.04
N LEU A 97 8.45 -11.65 8.56
CA LEU A 97 7.94 -10.35 9.01
C LEU A 97 7.40 -10.54 10.43
N SER A 98 7.85 -9.70 11.37
CA SER A 98 7.20 -9.67 12.69
C SER A 98 5.69 -9.47 12.49
N ASP A 99 4.84 -10.23 13.18
CA ASP A 99 3.37 -10.14 13.09
C ASP A 99 2.85 -8.69 13.11
N ASN A 100 3.55 -7.82 13.85
CA ASN A 100 3.25 -6.39 13.93
C ASN A 100 3.36 -5.65 12.59
N LEU A 101 4.38 -5.93 11.77
CA LEU A 101 4.57 -5.31 10.46
C LEU A 101 3.53 -5.82 9.45
N LEU A 102 3.27 -7.12 9.44
CA LEU A 102 2.26 -7.73 8.58
C LEU A 102 0.87 -7.15 8.87
N LYS A 103 0.47 -7.10 10.15
CA LYS A 103 -0.79 -6.50 10.59
C LYS A 103 -0.90 -5.02 10.20
N LYS A 104 0.22 -4.30 10.23
CA LYS A 104 0.29 -2.88 9.83
C LYS A 104 0.08 -2.70 8.33
N ILE A 105 0.70 -3.54 7.51
CA ILE A 105 0.54 -3.53 6.04
C ILE A 105 -0.90 -3.87 5.66
N ILE A 106 -1.47 -4.92 6.25
CA ILE A 106 -2.87 -5.31 6.05
C ILE A 106 -3.79 -4.13 6.40
N LYS A 107 -3.53 -3.44 7.52
CA LYS A 107 -4.29 -2.24 7.90
C LYS A 107 -4.20 -1.14 6.83
N TYR A 108 -3.04 -0.93 6.21
CA TYR A 108 -2.89 0.05 5.13
C TYR A 108 -3.64 -0.33 3.86
N ILE A 109 -3.59 -1.62 3.49
CA ILE A 109 -4.36 -2.14 2.35
C ILE A 109 -5.86 -1.94 2.58
N ILE A 110 -6.37 -2.31 3.76
CA ILE A 110 -7.78 -2.14 4.11
C ILE A 110 -8.15 -0.65 4.12
N THR A 111 -7.31 0.22 4.67
CA THR A 111 -7.57 1.67 4.68
C THR A 111 -7.63 2.25 3.26
N GLY A 112 -6.70 1.84 2.39
CA GLY A 112 -6.68 2.24 0.98
C GLY A 112 -7.89 1.73 0.22
N LEU A 113 -8.27 0.46 0.45
CA LEU A 113 -9.47 -0.15 -0.11
C LEU A 113 -10.72 0.65 0.25
N ILE A 114 -10.91 0.96 1.54
CA ILE A 114 -12.04 1.77 2.01
C ILE A 114 -12.00 3.16 1.37
N ALA A 115 -10.84 3.80 1.31
CA ALA A 115 -10.71 5.14 0.70
C ALA A 115 -11.13 5.15 -0.78
N SER A 116 -10.65 4.19 -1.57
CA SER A 116 -11.03 4.06 -2.98
C SER A 116 -12.52 3.73 -3.14
N PHE A 117 -13.06 2.87 -2.28
CA PHE A 117 -14.48 2.53 -2.28
C PHE A 117 -15.35 3.75 -1.97
N VAL A 118 -14.96 4.57 -0.98
CA VAL A 118 -15.66 5.82 -0.64
C VAL A 118 -15.68 6.78 -1.84
N VAL A 119 -14.58 6.92 -2.58
CA VAL A 119 -14.56 7.77 -3.80
C VAL A 119 -15.55 7.26 -4.84
N VAL A 120 -15.56 5.94 -5.12
CA VAL A 120 -16.50 5.35 -6.08
C VAL A 120 -17.95 5.60 -5.66
N PHE A 121 -18.29 5.32 -4.41
CA PHE A 121 -19.65 5.55 -3.90
C PHE A 121 -20.02 7.03 -3.90
N TYR A 122 -19.10 7.90 -3.49
CA TYR A 122 -19.33 9.33 -3.48
C TYR A 122 -19.61 9.88 -4.88
N SER A 123 -18.91 9.39 -5.92
CA SER A 123 -19.19 9.77 -7.31
C SER A 123 -20.64 9.47 -7.74
N PHE A 124 -21.25 8.38 -7.25
CA PHE A 124 -22.67 8.09 -7.51
C PHE A 124 -23.62 9.07 -6.81
N PHE A 125 -23.33 9.41 -5.56
CA PHE A 125 -24.17 10.34 -4.78
C PHE A 125 -23.91 11.81 -5.08
N ALA A 126 -22.79 12.15 -5.72
CA ALA A 126 -22.40 13.54 -5.99
C ALA A 126 -23.45 14.31 -6.81
N ILE A 127 -24.20 13.62 -7.68
CA ILE A 127 -25.30 14.19 -8.48
C ILE A 127 -26.46 14.69 -7.59
N LEU A 128 -26.69 14.04 -6.45
CA LEU A 128 -27.78 14.39 -5.53
C LEU A 128 -27.41 15.54 -4.58
N ILE A 129 -26.15 15.94 -4.53
CA ILE A 129 -25.67 17.02 -3.66
C ILE A 129 -25.87 18.36 -4.36
N THR A 130 -26.86 19.13 -3.91
CA THR A 130 -27.21 20.44 -4.48
C THR A 130 -26.26 21.56 -4.05
N ASN A 131 -25.58 21.41 -2.91
CA ASN A 131 -24.64 22.40 -2.41
C ASN A 131 -23.26 22.21 -3.05
N GLU A 132 -22.89 23.12 -3.94
CA GLU A 132 -21.62 23.10 -4.67
C GLU A 132 -20.39 23.07 -3.76
N PHE A 133 -20.43 23.78 -2.63
CA PHE A 133 -19.33 23.75 -1.66
C PHE A 133 -19.13 22.37 -1.06
N ILE A 134 -20.21 21.77 -0.58
CA ILE A 134 -20.16 20.44 0.04
C ILE A 134 -19.69 19.42 -1.02
N LYS A 135 -20.28 19.48 -2.22
CA LYS A 135 -19.94 18.60 -3.34
C LYS A 135 -18.44 18.63 -3.63
N SER A 136 -17.90 19.82 -3.91
CA SER A 136 -16.50 20.02 -4.32
C SER A 136 -15.52 19.76 -3.19
N PHE A 137 -15.82 20.24 -1.97
CA PHE A 137 -14.95 20.07 -0.81
C PHE A 137 -14.72 18.59 -0.46
N PHE A 138 -15.80 17.82 -0.33
CA PHE A 138 -15.69 16.41 0.01
C PHE A 138 -15.09 15.58 -1.12
N PHE A 139 -15.38 15.91 -2.39
CA PHE A 139 -14.78 15.20 -3.52
C PHE A 139 -13.25 15.34 -3.51
N PHE A 140 -12.72 16.57 -3.41
CA PHE A 140 -11.27 16.78 -3.32
C PHE A 140 -10.67 16.11 -2.08
N LEU A 141 -11.34 16.19 -0.94
CA LEU A 141 -10.87 15.56 0.30
C LEU A 141 -10.73 14.03 0.13
N PHE A 142 -11.73 13.37 -0.45
CA PHE A 142 -11.70 11.92 -0.67
C PHE A 142 -10.67 11.51 -1.71
N VAL A 143 -10.55 12.26 -2.81
CA VAL A 143 -9.53 12.00 -3.83
C VAL A 143 -8.12 12.14 -3.25
N PHE A 144 -7.83 13.21 -2.51
CA PHE A 144 -6.52 13.37 -1.86
C PHE A 144 -6.28 12.27 -0.84
N TYR A 145 -7.27 11.93 -0.03
CA TYR A 145 -7.15 10.86 0.95
C TYR A 145 -6.84 9.52 0.28
N MET A 146 -7.52 9.18 -0.81
CA MET A 146 -7.28 7.97 -1.60
C MET A 146 -5.85 7.97 -2.15
N LEU A 147 -5.45 9.02 -2.87
CA LEU A 147 -4.13 9.10 -3.52
C LEU A 147 -2.99 9.03 -2.52
N LEU A 148 -3.08 9.75 -1.40
CA LEU A 148 -2.05 9.75 -0.37
C LEU A 148 -1.97 8.39 0.34
N THR A 149 -3.12 7.72 0.53
CA THR A 149 -3.15 6.38 1.11
C THR A 149 -2.53 5.34 0.17
N SER A 150 -2.83 5.42 -1.12
CA SER A 150 -2.19 4.59 -2.17
C SER A 150 -0.69 4.82 -2.24
N LEU A 151 -0.25 6.09 -2.20
CA LEU A 151 1.16 6.45 -2.22
C LEU A 151 1.90 5.89 -0.99
N ARG A 152 1.31 6.02 0.21
CA ARG A 152 1.86 5.45 1.45
C ARG A 152 2.05 3.94 1.32
N LEU A 153 1.04 3.25 0.79
CA LEU A 153 1.11 1.80 0.60
C LEU A 153 2.20 1.41 -0.39
N GLY A 154 2.29 2.10 -1.54
CA GLY A 154 3.32 1.86 -2.55
C GLY A 154 4.73 2.07 -2.02
N ILE A 155 4.97 3.16 -1.27
CA ILE A 155 6.28 3.43 -0.67
C ILE A 155 6.64 2.36 0.36
N ASN A 156 5.72 2.03 1.27
CA ASN A 156 5.99 1.02 2.31
C ASN A 156 6.28 -0.36 1.71
N LEU A 157 5.50 -0.79 0.73
CA LEU A 157 5.77 -2.04 0.01
C LEU A 157 7.12 -2.00 -0.69
N SER A 158 7.45 -0.91 -1.38
CA SER A 158 8.75 -0.76 -2.07
C SER A 158 9.93 -0.83 -1.10
N VAL A 159 9.83 -0.20 0.07
CA VAL A 159 10.87 -0.27 1.11
C VAL A 159 11.00 -1.69 1.67
N ILE A 160 9.88 -2.38 1.92
CA ILE A 160 9.91 -3.77 2.40
C ILE A 160 10.55 -4.68 1.34
N TYR A 161 10.07 -4.62 0.10
CA TYR A 161 10.60 -5.43 -0.99
C TYR A 161 12.07 -5.15 -1.28
N SER A 162 12.54 -3.90 -1.20
CA SER A 162 13.96 -3.59 -1.44
C SER A 162 14.89 -4.15 -0.36
N VAL A 163 14.45 -4.18 0.90
CA VAL A 163 15.23 -4.77 2.00
C VAL A 163 15.14 -6.29 1.98
N ASP A 164 13.99 -6.86 1.64
CA ASP A 164 13.76 -8.30 1.69
C ASP A 164 14.19 -9.03 0.42
N LEU A 165 14.12 -8.43 -0.78
CA LEU A 165 14.63 -9.05 -2.01
C LEU A 165 16.12 -9.39 -1.90
N HIS A 166 16.89 -8.55 -1.21
CA HIS A 166 18.31 -8.81 -1.00
C HIS A 166 18.55 -10.06 -0.12
N LYS A 167 17.74 -10.24 0.93
CA LYS A 167 17.79 -11.42 1.80
C LYS A 167 17.18 -12.67 1.18
N ILE A 168 16.13 -12.52 0.39
CA ILE A 168 15.47 -13.61 -0.33
C ILE A 168 16.42 -14.16 -1.39
N SER A 169 17.13 -13.31 -2.14
CA SER A 169 18.14 -13.75 -3.08
C SER A 169 19.24 -14.58 -2.39
N GLU A 170 19.75 -14.11 -1.25
CA GLU A 170 20.76 -14.84 -0.46
C GLU A 170 20.23 -16.18 0.08
N ASN A 171 18.97 -16.25 0.52
CA ASN A 171 18.39 -17.47 1.05
C ASN A 171 18.05 -18.49 -0.04
N ILE A 172 17.58 -18.06 -1.20
CA ILE A 172 17.33 -18.95 -2.35
C ILE A 172 18.64 -19.58 -2.82
N GLU A 173 19.73 -18.81 -2.81
CA GLU A 173 21.06 -19.29 -3.18
C GLU A 173 21.59 -20.31 -2.16
N LYS A 174 21.37 -20.08 -0.86
CA LYS A 174 21.68 -21.05 0.20
C LYS A 174 20.84 -22.33 0.12
N GLU A 175 19.53 -22.22 -0.13
CA GLU A 175 18.66 -23.40 -0.29
C GLU A 175 19.06 -24.23 -1.52
N LYS A 176 19.48 -23.58 -2.63
CA LYS A 176 20.04 -24.27 -3.79
C LYS A 176 21.33 -25.01 -3.45
N ASP A 177 22.24 -24.37 -2.73
CA ASP A 177 23.51 -24.97 -2.31
C ASP A 177 23.29 -26.15 -1.35
N GLU A 178 22.35 -26.03 -0.42
CA GLU A 178 21.97 -27.13 0.48
C GLU A 178 21.31 -28.29 -0.26
N ALA A 179 20.43 -28.01 -1.23
CA ALA A 179 19.83 -29.03 -2.07
C ALA A 179 20.87 -29.77 -2.93
N GLU A 180 21.84 -29.05 -3.50
CA GLU A 180 22.97 -29.69 -4.21
C GLU A 180 23.85 -30.52 -3.29
N LYS A 181 24.12 -30.04 -2.07
CA LYS A 181 24.90 -30.77 -1.08
C LYS A 181 24.17 -32.05 -0.67
N TYR A 182 22.86 -31.98 -0.43
CA TYR A 182 22.03 -33.12 -0.11
C TYR A 182 22.02 -34.16 -1.24
N LYS A 183 21.87 -33.70 -2.49
CA LYS A 183 21.93 -34.57 -3.67
C LYS A 183 23.29 -35.26 -3.81
N ARG A 184 24.39 -34.55 -3.54
CA ARG A 184 25.75 -35.13 -3.53
C ARG A 184 25.93 -36.17 -2.41
N VAL A 185 25.41 -35.89 -1.22
CA VAL A 185 25.47 -36.84 -0.09
C VAL A 185 24.67 -38.10 -0.40
N MET A 186 23.45 -37.96 -0.92
CA MET A 186 22.60 -39.10 -1.25
C MET A 186 23.22 -39.97 -2.35
N SER A 187 23.76 -39.36 -3.41
CA SER A 187 24.47 -40.10 -4.46
C SER A 187 25.71 -40.85 -3.95
N ARG A 188 26.46 -40.27 -3.00
CA ARG A 188 27.59 -40.98 -2.36
C ARG A 188 27.11 -42.12 -1.48
N LEU A 189 25.97 -41.97 -0.81
CA LEU A 189 25.37 -43.00 0.03
C LEU A 189 24.90 -44.19 -0.80
N GLU A 190 24.20 -43.93 -1.91
CA GLU A 190 23.79 -44.93 -2.90
C GLU A 190 25.00 -45.71 -3.42
N LYS A 191 26.04 -45.00 -3.86
CA LYS A 191 27.26 -45.64 -4.36
C LYS A 191 27.95 -46.53 -3.30
N TYR A 192 27.99 -46.07 -2.05
CA TYR A 192 28.56 -46.85 -0.95
C TYR A 192 27.74 -48.12 -0.66
N LEU A 193 26.41 -48.03 -0.73
CA LEU A 193 25.52 -49.18 -0.55
C LEU A 193 25.71 -50.20 -1.69
N ASP A 194 25.78 -49.75 -2.93
CA ASP A 194 26.03 -50.60 -4.10
C ASP A 194 27.38 -51.33 -4.00
N ASP A 195 28.45 -50.61 -3.62
CA ASP A 195 29.78 -51.19 -3.44
C ASP A 195 29.78 -52.26 -2.33
N ARG A 196 29.08 -52.01 -1.22
CA ARG A 196 28.94 -52.96 -0.10
C ARG A 196 28.13 -54.19 -0.44
N GLU A 197 27.07 -54.04 -1.23
CA GLU A 197 26.29 -55.19 -1.71
C GLU A 197 27.13 -56.03 -2.68
N ALA A 198 27.83 -55.40 -3.62
CA ALA A 198 28.72 -56.09 -4.54
C ALA A 198 29.84 -56.86 -3.81
N GLU A 199 30.42 -56.29 -2.75
CA GLU A 199 31.38 -57.00 -1.89
C GLU A 199 30.78 -58.23 -1.19
N ARG A 200 29.55 -58.13 -0.65
CA ARG A 200 28.86 -59.27 -0.03
C ARG A 200 28.59 -60.40 -1.02
N PHE A 201 28.24 -60.07 -2.27
CA PHE A 201 28.02 -61.08 -3.30
C PHE A 201 29.31 -61.78 -3.75
N ARG A 202 30.48 -61.15 -3.59
CA ARG A 202 31.79 -61.77 -3.89
C ARG A 202 32.35 -62.64 -2.74
N GLN A 203 31.81 -62.50 -1.53
CA GLN A 203 32.24 -63.26 -0.35
C GLN A 203 31.35 -64.50 -0.06
N ARG A 204 30.36 -64.77 -0.92
CA ARG A 204 29.59 -66.02 -0.95
C ARG A 204 30.03 -66.88 -2.12
#